data_AF-A0AAV3XI07-F1
#
_entry.id   AF-A0AAV3XI07-F1
#
_cell.length_a   1.000
_cell.length_b   1.000
_cell.length_c   1.000
_cell.angle_alpha   90.00
_cell.angle_beta   90.00
_cell.angle_gamma   90.00
#
_symmetry.space_group_name_H-M   'P 1'
#
loop_
_entity.id
_entity.type
_entity.pdbx_description
1 polymer ?
#
loop_
_entity_poly.entity_id
_entity_poly.type
_entity_poly.pdbx_seq_one_letter_code
_entity_poly.pdbx_strand_id
1 'polypeptide(L)'
;MDAILERSRELKQNLIEFVLDAEDELAVALETYFATRSRSKDSRYDAAFEKNLMLDMFLTEGKVGDKKPLDLFLESQAELGESDRTLIQNWQRSFIGLFAVTQILPDGFELRNWLTDKHYIVKPNDPKTLQEMANFKLGEILLTRIAPVTDNYWMFSGPCQPMGNLGKPKLAVAIGNFKDNYKSYLYSDAPDLLEEAWHSVERYHQEFVDFFGSDQITMPGYQLNKKFAEFQELTTKKRLAAAGIDDSKSLEEIAAEAGISEEEIKAAAKEAGADSKEISQMFDGKGKNKMVMPKVELPENLKKAEQVTVLTHPRWGQMLLPTYTKFKEMLEAEDWQSVPNADKLVRNYLEDAAINAFVWHGLAAEYPSQLEKVLQAVLNRPNFNIENDLDALLEEYNKPLEPELPEIASVPMHLHNLFEEAVAEVNKSKSKGKGQKKAGKGFK
;
A
#
# COMPACT_ATOMS: atom_id res chain seq x y z
N MET A 1 15.25 -20.07 -27.45
CA MET A 1 15.39 -18.73 -26.85
C MET A 1 15.84 -17.79 -27.96
N ASP A 2 15.28 -16.59 -28.06
CA ASP A 2 15.79 -15.62 -29.05
C ASP A 2 17.16 -15.06 -28.62
N ALA A 3 17.90 -14.48 -29.56
CA ALA A 3 19.27 -14.02 -29.31
C ALA A 3 19.38 -12.85 -28.32
N ILE A 4 18.37 -11.96 -28.26
CA ILE A 4 18.41 -10.81 -27.33
C ILE A 4 18.07 -11.24 -25.91
N LEU A 5 17.20 -12.24 -25.73
CA LEU A 5 16.89 -12.82 -24.43
C LEU A 5 18.10 -13.56 -23.85
N GLU A 6 18.82 -14.31 -24.69
CA GLU A 6 20.08 -14.94 -24.31
C GLU A 6 21.14 -13.90 -23.92
N ARG A 7 21.30 -12.85 -24.73
CA ARG A 7 22.21 -11.74 -24.41
C ARG A 7 21.82 -11.04 -23.10
N SER A 8 20.52 -10.87 -22.85
CA SER A 8 20.00 -10.29 -21.59
C SER A 8 20.42 -11.13 -20.38
N ARG A 9 20.36 -12.46 -20.49
CA ARG A 9 20.84 -13.37 -19.44
C ARG A 9 22.33 -13.18 -19.16
N GLU A 10 23.16 -13.21 -20.20
CA GLU A 10 24.61 -13.04 -20.07
C GLU A 10 24.97 -11.72 -19.38
N LEU A 11 24.39 -10.62 -19.85
CA LEU A 11 24.64 -9.29 -19.28
C LEU A 11 24.16 -9.19 -17.83
N LYS A 12 23.04 -9.83 -17.48
CA LYS A 12 22.50 -9.83 -16.13
C LYS A 12 23.41 -10.62 -15.19
N GLN A 13 23.93 -11.76 -15.64
CA GLN A 13 24.88 -12.57 -14.89
C GLN A 13 26.19 -11.79 -14.64
N ASN A 14 26.73 -11.12 -15.67
CA ASN A 14 27.92 -10.28 -15.53
C ASN A 14 27.73 -9.14 -14.53
N LEU A 15 26.53 -8.53 -14.50
CA LEU A 15 26.19 -7.48 -13.54
C LEU A 15 26.10 -8.03 -12.11
N ILE A 16 25.55 -9.23 -11.93
CA ILE A 16 25.51 -9.90 -10.63
C ILE A 16 26.93 -10.20 -10.14
N GLU A 17 27.78 -10.79 -11.00
CA GLU A 17 29.17 -11.10 -10.69
C GLU A 17 29.96 -9.85 -10.34
N PHE A 18 29.82 -8.77 -11.13
CA PHE A 18 30.44 -7.48 -10.83
C PHE A 18 30.14 -6.96 -9.42
N VAL A 19 28.89 -7.13 -8.95
CA VAL A 19 28.50 -6.71 -7.59
C VAL A 19 29.03 -7.68 -6.53
N LEU A 20 29.00 -8.99 -6.78
CA LEU A 20 29.40 -9.99 -5.79
C LEU A 20 30.92 -10.11 -5.62
N ASP A 21 31.69 -9.78 -6.66
CA ASP A 21 33.16 -9.84 -6.65
C ASP A 21 33.81 -8.53 -6.14
N ALA A 22 33.01 -7.51 -5.83
CA ALA A 22 33.51 -6.25 -5.30
C ALA A 22 34.04 -6.42 -3.86
N GLU A 23 35.13 -5.73 -3.53
CA GLU A 23 35.72 -5.69 -2.19
C GLU A 23 35.80 -4.25 -1.61
N ASP A 24 35.19 -3.29 -2.29
CA ASP A 24 35.29 -1.86 -2.02
C ASP A 24 33.98 -1.25 -1.50
N GLU A 25 33.73 0.03 -1.77
CA GLU A 25 32.51 0.74 -1.39
C GLU A 25 31.23 0.08 -1.92
N LEU A 26 31.28 -0.63 -3.06
CA LEU A 26 30.14 -1.36 -3.60
C LEU A 26 29.74 -2.54 -2.70
N ALA A 27 30.71 -3.24 -2.10
CA ALA A 27 30.45 -4.32 -1.15
C ALA A 27 29.83 -3.79 0.14
N VAL A 28 30.37 -2.70 0.68
CA VAL A 28 29.83 -2.03 1.89
C VAL A 28 28.40 -1.55 1.65
N ALA A 29 28.12 -1.00 0.46
CA ALA A 29 26.78 -0.58 0.08
C ALA A 29 25.79 -1.74 -0.02
N LEU A 30 26.20 -2.88 -0.57
CA LEU A 30 25.39 -4.10 -0.64
C LEU A 30 25.04 -4.58 0.79
N GLU A 31 26.03 -4.70 1.67
CA GLU A 31 25.79 -5.12 3.06
C GLU A 31 24.87 -4.16 3.81
N THR A 32 25.08 -2.86 3.65
CA THR A 32 24.25 -1.81 4.26
C THR A 32 22.81 -1.87 3.75
N TYR A 33 22.63 -2.11 2.45
CA TYR A 33 21.32 -2.26 1.83
C TYR A 33 20.57 -3.47 2.39
N PHE A 34 21.25 -4.61 2.54
CA PHE A 34 20.71 -5.82 3.14
C PHE A 34 20.34 -5.59 4.61
N ALA A 35 21.21 -4.96 5.40
CA ALA A 35 20.97 -4.69 6.80
C ALA A 35 19.75 -3.77 7.02
N THR A 36 19.61 -2.73 6.19
CA THR A 36 18.50 -1.76 6.29
C THR A 36 17.16 -2.42 5.97
N ARG A 37 17.08 -3.22 4.90
CA ARG A 37 15.84 -3.89 4.48
C ARG A 37 15.50 -5.16 5.26
N SER A 38 16.47 -5.73 5.99
CA SER A 38 16.26 -6.90 6.86
C SER A 38 15.72 -6.54 8.24
N ARG A 39 15.97 -5.31 8.73
CA ARG A 39 15.46 -4.82 10.03
C ARG A 39 13.96 -4.56 10.04
N SER A 40 13.32 -4.43 8.88
CA SER A 40 11.92 -4.03 8.73
C SER A 40 10.95 -5.20 8.50
N LYS A 41 11.36 -6.47 8.61
CA LYS A 41 10.54 -7.61 8.19
C LYS A 41 10.45 -8.75 9.19
N ASP A 42 9.24 -9.05 9.64
CA ASP A 42 8.81 -10.42 9.96
C ASP A 42 8.65 -11.17 8.62
N SER A 43 9.76 -11.67 8.09
CA SER A 43 9.77 -12.39 6.82
C SER A 43 8.93 -13.68 6.92
N ARG A 44 7.93 -13.79 6.05
CA ARG A 44 7.11 -15.01 5.87
C ARG A 44 7.57 -15.86 4.68
N TYR A 45 8.67 -15.48 4.03
CA TYR A 45 9.15 -16.10 2.81
C TYR A 45 10.42 -16.90 3.04
N ASP A 46 10.72 -17.76 2.08
CA ASP A 46 11.95 -18.54 2.13
C ASP A 46 13.17 -17.62 2.10
N ALA A 47 14.16 -17.89 2.96
CA ALA A 47 15.34 -17.04 3.10
C ALA A 47 16.14 -16.91 1.80
N ALA A 48 16.15 -17.95 0.94
CA ALA A 48 16.83 -17.89 -0.34
C ALA A 48 16.08 -17.00 -1.34
N PHE A 49 14.75 -17.04 -1.35
CA PHE A 49 13.93 -16.11 -2.15
C PHE A 49 14.25 -14.65 -1.78
N GLU A 50 14.22 -14.31 -0.49
CA GLU A 50 14.45 -12.93 -0.06
C GLU A 50 15.86 -12.44 -0.34
N LYS A 51 16.87 -13.27 -0.09
CA LYS A 51 18.26 -12.95 -0.40
C LYS A 51 18.43 -12.63 -1.88
N ASN A 52 17.90 -13.49 -2.76
CA ASN A 52 18.03 -13.32 -4.21
C ASN A 52 17.23 -12.11 -4.70
N LEU A 53 16.07 -11.84 -4.11
CA LEU A 53 15.27 -10.66 -4.44
C LEU A 53 15.97 -9.37 -4.01
N MET A 54 16.55 -9.33 -2.80
CA MET A 54 17.31 -8.17 -2.32
C MET A 54 18.52 -7.89 -3.19
N LEU A 55 19.25 -8.94 -3.61
CA LEU A 55 20.35 -8.80 -4.56
C LEU A 55 19.86 -8.20 -5.88
N ASP A 56 18.81 -8.78 -6.48
CA ASP A 56 18.27 -8.31 -7.75
C ASP A 56 17.76 -6.85 -7.70
N MET A 57 17.13 -6.46 -6.59
CA MET A 57 16.73 -5.06 -6.36
C MET A 57 17.94 -4.14 -6.20
N PHE A 58 18.98 -4.55 -5.47
CA PHE A 58 20.18 -3.74 -5.25
C PHE A 58 20.84 -3.35 -6.56
N LEU A 59 20.84 -4.23 -7.57
CA LEU A 59 21.45 -3.95 -8.88
C LEU A 59 20.94 -2.64 -9.50
N THR A 60 19.65 -2.33 -9.36
CA THR A 60 19.00 -1.17 -10.02
C THR A 60 18.54 -0.07 -9.06
N GLU A 61 18.54 -0.35 -7.75
CA GLU A 61 18.02 0.58 -6.73
C GLU A 61 19.02 0.88 -5.60
N GLY A 62 20.07 0.07 -5.48
CA GLY A 62 21.16 0.32 -4.54
C GLY A 62 21.82 1.66 -4.81
N LYS A 63 22.48 2.20 -3.78
CA LYS A 63 23.27 3.44 -3.88
C LYS A 63 24.68 3.18 -3.38
N VAL A 64 25.66 3.58 -4.19
CA VAL A 64 27.09 3.63 -3.86
C VAL A 64 27.53 5.08 -4.07
N GLY A 65 27.64 5.82 -2.97
CA GLY A 65 27.63 7.29 -3.04
C GLY A 65 26.37 7.79 -3.75
N ASP A 66 26.56 8.54 -4.83
CA ASP A 66 25.48 9.11 -5.65
C ASP A 66 25.09 8.24 -6.86
N LYS A 67 25.73 7.08 -7.07
CA LYS A 67 25.51 6.21 -8.24
C LYS A 67 24.79 4.92 -7.90
N LYS A 68 24.14 4.30 -8.88
CA LYS A 68 23.60 2.95 -8.76
C LYS A 68 24.62 1.90 -9.20
N PRO A 69 24.56 0.66 -8.67
CA PRO A 69 25.44 -0.43 -9.10
C PRO A 69 25.40 -0.69 -10.62
N LEU A 70 24.22 -0.59 -11.23
CA LEU A 70 24.06 -0.68 -12.68
C LEU A 70 24.85 0.39 -13.44
N ASP A 71 24.90 1.62 -12.93
CA ASP A 71 25.62 2.72 -13.58
C ASP A 71 27.14 2.50 -13.46
N LEU A 72 27.61 2.05 -12.28
CA LEU A 72 29.02 1.67 -12.08
C LEU A 72 29.45 0.54 -13.02
N PHE A 73 28.60 -0.46 -13.24
CA PHE A 73 28.85 -1.53 -14.20
C PHE A 73 28.96 -1.02 -15.64
N LEU A 74 28.07 -0.10 -16.05
CA LEU A 74 28.13 0.50 -17.38
C LEU A 74 29.40 1.35 -17.59
N GLU A 75 29.91 1.98 -16.54
CA GLU A 75 31.17 2.73 -16.56
C GLU A 75 32.39 1.82 -16.60
N SER A 76 32.37 0.68 -15.90
CA SER A 76 33.49 -0.28 -15.88
C SER A 76 33.61 -1.07 -17.18
N GLN A 77 32.55 -1.13 -17.99
CA GLN A 77 32.48 -1.92 -19.21
C GLN A 77 32.52 -1.03 -20.47
N ALA A 78 33.65 -0.39 -20.74
CA ALA A 78 33.82 0.53 -21.88
C ALA A 78 33.48 -0.10 -23.24
N GLU A 79 33.81 -1.37 -23.44
CA GLU A 79 33.68 -2.11 -24.70
C GLU A 79 32.25 -2.60 -25.03
N LEU A 80 31.26 -2.39 -24.13
CA LEU A 80 29.88 -2.76 -24.44
C LEU A 80 29.33 -1.92 -25.58
N GLY A 81 28.78 -2.59 -26.59
CA GLY A 81 28.08 -1.97 -27.71
C GLY A 81 26.83 -1.21 -27.26
N GLU A 82 26.37 -0.25 -28.07
CA GLU A 82 25.23 0.61 -27.74
C GLU A 82 23.96 -0.19 -27.42
N SER A 83 23.69 -1.28 -28.15
CA SER A 83 22.52 -2.14 -27.92
C SER A 83 22.52 -2.76 -26.52
N ASP A 84 23.68 -3.22 -26.04
CA ASP A 84 23.82 -3.81 -24.71
C ASP A 84 23.68 -2.75 -23.63
N ARG A 85 24.27 -1.57 -23.86
CA ARG A 85 24.13 -0.43 -22.95
C ARG A 85 22.68 0.00 -22.80
N THR A 86 21.94 0.14 -23.91
CA THR A 86 20.51 0.48 -23.88
C THR A 86 19.70 -0.60 -23.17
N LEU A 87 19.98 -1.88 -23.42
CA LEU A 87 19.31 -2.99 -22.75
C LEU A 87 19.51 -2.94 -21.23
N ILE A 88 20.75 -2.75 -20.76
CA ILE A 88 21.07 -2.61 -19.34
C ILE A 88 20.39 -1.37 -18.76
N GLN A 89 20.50 -0.20 -19.41
CA GLN A 89 19.84 1.03 -18.95
C GLN A 89 18.33 0.86 -18.78
N ASN A 90 17.68 0.11 -19.68
CA ASN A 90 16.25 -0.17 -19.59
C ASN A 90 15.88 -0.96 -18.33
N TRP A 91 16.79 -1.72 -17.72
CA TRP A 91 16.52 -2.44 -16.47
C TRP A 91 16.28 -1.53 -15.27
N GLN A 92 16.56 -0.24 -15.36
CA GLN A 92 16.10 0.77 -14.39
C GLN A 92 14.55 0.76 -14.25
N ARG A 93 13.84 0.32 -15.29
CA ARG A 93 12.37 0.17 -15.30
C ARG A 93 11.88 -1.16 -14.72
N SER A 94 12.77 -2.02 -14.23
CA SER A 94 12.39 -3.29 -13.62
C SER A 94 11.62 -3.03 -12.33
N PHE A 95 10.59 -3.82 -12.05
CA PHE A 95 9.76 -3.63 -10.85
C PHE A 95 9.23 -4.97 -10.34
N ILE A 96 9.03 -5.06 -9.03
CA ILE A 96 8.35 -6.18 -8.40
C ILE A 96 6.84 -5.96 -8.47
N GLY A 97 6.09 -7.02 -8.73
CA GLY A 97 4.65 -6.97 -8.79
C GLY A 97 4.01 -8.26 -8.33
N LEU A 98 2.70 -8.20 -8.14
CA LEU A 98 1.83 -9.35 -7.92
C LEU A 98 1.11 -9.64 -9.24
N PHE A 99 1.51 -10.70 -9.93
CA PHE A 99 1.06 -11.00 -11.27
C PHE A 99 0.12 -12.19 -11.31
N ALA A 100 -0.92 -12.14 -12.14
CA ALA A 100 -1.73 -13.31 -12.51
C ALA A 100 -1.27 -13.86 -13.86
N VAL A 101 -1.11 -15.18 -13.96
CA VAL A 101 -0.94 -15.84 -15.27
C VAL A 101 -2.27 -15.81 -16.02
N THR A 102 -2.39 -14.94 -17.02
CA THR A 102 -3.61 -14.81 -17.85
C THR A 102 -3.55 -15.66 -19.11
N GLN A 103 -2.36 -15.95 -19.62
CA GLN A 103 -2.14 -16.90 -20.72
C GLN A 103 -0.79 -17.61 -20.58
N ILE A 104 -0.73 -18.87 -21.03
CA ILE A 104 0.51 -19.63 -21.17
C ILE A 104 0.84 -19.66 -22.66
N LEU A 105 1.98 -19.08 -23.04
CA LEU A 105 2.45 -18.98 -24.41
C LEU A 105 3.49 -20.07 -24.70
N PRO A 106 3.78 -20.40 -25.98
CA PRO A 106 4.79 -21.40 -26.32
C PRO A 106 6.20 -21.06 -25.79
N ASP A 107 6.51 -19.78 -25.64
CA ASP A 107 7.83 -19.27 -25.23
C ASP A 107 7.77 -18.34 -24.00
N GLY A 108 6.67 -18.36 -23.24
CA GLY A 108 6.53 -17.53 -22.05
C GLY A 108 5.10 -17.46 -21.50
N PHE A 109 4.76 -16.32 -20.90
CA PHE A 109 3.49 -16.09 -20.24
C PHE A 109 2.95 -14.70 -20.56
N GLU A 110 1.64 -14.56 -20.60
CA GLU A 110 1.00 -13.28 -20.40
C GLU A 110 0.68 -13.12 -18.91
N LEU A 111 1.22 -12.08 -18.30
CA LEU A 111 1.08 -11.74 -16.90
C LEU A 111 0.29 -10.45 -16.75
N ARG A 112 -0.75 -10.46 -15.93
CA ARG A 112 -1.48 -9.26 -15.52
C ARG A 112 -1.01 -8.79 -14.15
N ASN A 113 -0.51 -7.56 -14.03
CA ASN A 113 -0.25 -6.95 -12.73
C ASN A 113 -1.57 -6.67 -12.00
N TRP A 114 -1.80 -7.33 -10.88
CA TRP A 114 -3.03 -7.17 -10.09
C TRP A 114 -3.21 -5.75 -9.56
N LEU A 115 -2.13 -5.01 -9.33
CA LEU A 115 -2.22 -3.67 -8.75
C LEU A 115 -2.71 -2.64 -9.76
N THR A 116 -2.40 -2.81 -11.05
CA THR A 116 -2.60 -1.76 -12.08
C THR A 116 -3.39 -2.22 -13.29
N ASP A 117 -3.74 -3.51 -13.37
CA ASP A 117 -4.43 -4.11 -14.51
C ASP A 117 -3.62 -4.10 -15.83
N LYS A 118 -2.33 -3.78 -15.77
CA LYS A 118 -1.44 -3.81 -16.93
C LYS A 118 -1.01 -5.24 -17.25
N HIS A 119 -0.84 -5.52 -18.54
CA HIS A 119 -0.49 -6.85 -19.06
C HIS A 119 0.91 -6.83 -19.66
N TYR A 120 1.65 -7.92 -19.45
CA TYR A 120 3.04 -8.07 -19.83
C TYR A 120 3.27 -9.44 -20.46
N ILE A 121 3.95 -9.48 -21.61
CA ILE A 121 4.51 -10.71 -22.14
C ILE A 121 5.84 -10.94 -21.43
N VAL A 122 5.98 -12.04 -20.70
CA VAL A 122 7.17 -12.34 -19.89
C VAL A 122 7.74 -13.69 -20.30
N LYS A 123 9.03 -13.70 -20.65
CA LYS A 123 9.75 -14.88 -21.12
C LYS A 123 10.76 -15.39 -20.08
N PRO A 124 10.85 -16.71 -19.85
CA PRO A 124 11.95 -17.31 -19.09
C PRO A 124 13.27 -17.03 -19.79
N ASN A 125 14.25 -16.49 -19.05
CA ASN A 125 15.56 -16.14 -19.56
C ASN A 125 16.61 -17.23 -19.33
N ASP A 126 16.35 -18.25 -18.50
CA ASP A 126 17.25 -19.39 -18.34
C ASP A 126 16.53 -20.75 -18.24
N PRO A 127 17.23 -21.87 -18.53
CA PRO A 127 16.64 -23.21 -18.49
C PRO A 127 16.11 -23.66 -17.13
N LYS A 128 16.70 -23.20 -16.02
CA LYS A 128 16.25 -23.53 -14.67
C LYS A 128 14.93 -22.84 -14.38
N THR A 129 14.82 -21.55 -14.70
CA THR A 129 13.55 -20.82 -14.63
C THR A 129 12.50 -21.46 -15.52
N LEU A 130 12.83 -21.88 -16.73
CA LEU A 130 11.89 -22.60 -17.61
C LEU A 130 11.37 -23.89 -16.96
N GLN A 131 12.22 -24.67 -16.29
CA GLN A 131 11.81 -25.89 -15.60
C GLN A 131 10.93 -25.61 -14.38
N GLU A 132 11.28 -24.61 -13.57
CA GLU A 132 10.49 -24.20 -12.40
C GLU A 132 9.10 -23.72 -12.82
N MET A 133 9.02 -23.00 -13.94
CA MET A 133 7.79 -22.43 -14.47
C MET A 133 6.96 -23.39 -15.33
N ALA A 134 7.49 -24.56 -15.69
CA ALA A 134 6.76 -25.57 -16.45
C ALA A 134 5.46 -26.04 -15.77
N ASN A 135 5.38 -25.88 -14.44
CA ASN A 135 4.22 -26.26 -13.64
C ASN A 135 3.23 -25.12 -13.40
N PHE A 136 3.51 -23.91 -13.90
CA PHE A 136 2.63 -22.77 -13.71
C PHE A 136 1.30 -22.97 -14.41
N LYS A 137 0.23 -22.57 -13.73
CA LYS A 137 -1.14 -22.76 -14.22
C LYS A 137 -1.81 -21.43 -14.52
N LEU A 138 -2.80 -21.49 -15.39
CA LEU A 138 -3.69 -20.38 -15.65
C LEU A 138 -4.35 -19.91 -14.33
N GLY A 139 -4.33 -18.59 -14.09
CA GLY A 139 -4.85 -17.95 -12.89
C GLY A 139 -3.90 -17.94 -11.69
N GLU A 140 -2.70 -18.51 -11.83
CA GLU A 140 -1.74 -18.57 -10.73
C GLU A 140 -1.18 -17.19 -10.41
N ILE A 141 -1.06 -16.90 -9.11
CA ILE A 141 -0.53 -15.65 -8.62
C ILE A 141 0.96 -15.78 -8.37
N LEU A 142 1.74 -14.86 -8.92
CA LEU A 142 3.20 -14.84 -8.86
C LEU A 142 3.65 -13.54 -8.18
N LEU A 143 4.49 -13.64 -7.16
CA LEU A 143 5.27 -12.51 -6.66
C LEU A 143 6.66 -12.58 -7.31
N THR A 144 6.98 -11.63 -8.18
CA THR A 144 8.26 -11.64 -8.90
C THR A 144 8.63 -10.25 -9.42
N ARG A 145 9.91 -10.08 -9.77
CA ARG A 145 10.42 -8.89 -10.46
C ARG A 145 10.59 -9.20 -11.94
N ILE A 146 10.09 -8.30 -12.80
CA ILE A 146 10.29 -8.38 -14.25
C ILE A 146 11.18 -7.23 -14.74
N ALA A 147 11.95 -7.49 -15.78
CA ALA A 147 12.83 -6.53 -16.44
C ALA A 147 12.52 -6.45 -17.95
N PRO A 148 12.56 -5.25 -18.57
CA PRO A 148 12.32 -5.13 -20.00
C PRO A 148 13.48 -5.72 -20.80
N VAL A 149 13.15 -6.42 -21.89
CA VAL A 149 14.13 -6.90 -22.88
C VAL A 149 13.98 -6.11 -24.17
N THR A 150 12.73 -5.87 -24.56
CA THR A 150 12.34 -4.96 -25.65
C THR A 150 11.15 -4.12 -25.21
N ASP A 151 10.66 -3.24 -26.07
CA ASP A 151 9.41 -2.53 -25.82
C ASP A 151 8.19 -3.45 -25.76
N ASN A 152 8.29 -4.66 -26.32
CA ASN A 152 7.16 -5.58 -26.50
C ASN A 152 7.13 -6.72 -25.48
N TYR A 153 8.25 -7.05 -24.84
CA TYR A 153 8.30 -8.14 -23.88
C TYR A 153 9.39 -7.98 -22.83
N TRP A 154 9.18 -8.71 -21.75
CA TRP A 154 9.95 -8.67 -20.51
C TRP A 154 10.54 -10.04 -20.21
N MET A 155 11.51 -10.08 -19.31
CA MET A 155 12.03 -11.30 -18.71
C MET A 155 11.80 -11.29 -17.20
N PHE A 156 11.84 -12.47 -16.59
CA PHE A 156 11.98 -12.56 -15.14
C PHE A 156 13.38 -12.08 -14.74
N SER A 157 13.45 -11.08 -13.84
CA SER A 157 14.72 -10.48 -13.40
C SER A 157 15.28 -11.17 -12.18
N GLY A 158 14.41 -11.51 -11.23
CA GLY A 158 14.74 -12.07 -9.94
C GLY A 158 13.99 -13.36 -9.67
N PRO A 159 14.03 -13.86 -8.43
CA PRO A 159 13.31 -15.08 -8.09
C PRO A 159 11.79 -14.90 -8.30
N CYS A 160 11.12 -15.99 -8.64
CA CYS A 160 9.68 -16.04 -8.78
C CYS A 160 9.08 -16.89 -7.66
N GLN A 161 8.14 -16.31 -6.92
CA GLN A 161 7.41 -17.04 -5.89
C GLN A 161 5.97 -17.29 -6.35
N PRO A 162 5.63 -18.54 -6.74
CA PRO A 162 4.25 -18.91 -7.00
C PRO A 162 3.46 -18.99 -5.68
N MET A 163 2.28 -18.39 -5.67
CA MET A 163 1.34 -18.39 -4.55
C MET A 163 0.11 -19.28 -4.82
N GLY A 164 0.06 -19.92 -6.00
CA GLY A 164 -1.07 -20.72 -6.47
C GLY A 164 -2.27 -19.88 -6.90
N ASN A 165 -3.38 -20.57 -7.21
CA ASN A 165 -4.66 -19.92 -7.53
C ASN A 165 -5.32 -19.45 -6.24
N LEU A 166 -5.27 -18.15 -5.98
CA LEU A 166 -5.83 -17.54 -4.78
C LEU A 166 -7.31 -17.22 -4.99
N GLY A 167 -8.18 -17.72 -4.11
CA GLY A 167 -9.55 -17.20 -3.99
C GLY A 167 -9.55 -15.76 -3.47
N LYS A 168 -10.67 -15.03 -3.67
CA LYS A 168 -10.76 -13.58 -3.40
C LYS A 168 -10.24 -13.16 -2.02
N PRO A 169 -10.57 -13.83 -0.90
CA PRO A 169 -10.05 -13.44 0.41
C PRO A 169 -8.54 -13.60 0.54
N LYS A 170 -7.96 -14.65 -0.03
CA LYS A 170 -6.51 -14.88 0.02
C LYS A 170 -5.77 -13.89 -0.90
N LEU A 171 -6.35 -13.55 -2.03
CA LEU A 171 -5.80 -12.55 -2.94
C LEU A 171 -5.81 -11.16 -2.31
N ALA A 172 -6.91 -10.76 -1.65
CA ALA A 172 -6.99 -9.51 -0.91
C ALA A 172 -5.89 -9.42 0.18
N VAL A 173 -5.67 -10.53 0.91
CA VAL A 173 -4.56 -10.62 1.88
C VAL A 173 -3.19 -10.52 1.20
N ALA A 174 -3.00 -11.16 0.04
CA ALA A 174 -1.75 -11.07 -0.72
C ALA A 174 -1.45 -9.64 -1.19
N ILE A 175 -2.47 -8.90 -1.63
CA ILE A 175 -2.35 -7.49 -2.03
C ILE A 175 -2.06 -6.60 -0.82
N GLY A 176 -2.74 -6.83 0.32
CA GLY A 176 -2.42 -6.13 1.57
C GLY A 176 -0.98 -6.36 2.00
N ASN A 177 -0.52 -7.62 2.01
CA ASN A 177 0.88 -7.94 2.31
C ASN A 177 1.84 -7.30 1.29
N PHE A 178 1.47 -7.22 0.01
CA PHE A 178 2.29 -6.52 -0.98
C PHE A 178 2.40 -5.04 -0.63
N LYS A 179 1.27 -4.38 -0.33
CA LYS A 179 1.23 -2.98 0.08
C LYS A 179 2.14 -2.76 1.27
N ASP A 180 2.09 -3.58 2.30
CA ASP A 180 2.92 -3.41 3.51
C ASP A 180 4.42 -3.59 3.25
N ASN A 181 4.80 -4.55 2.41
CA ASN A 181 6.20 -4.96 2.23
C ASN A 181 6.91 -4.31 1.03
N TYR A 182 6.14 -3.78 0.09
CA TYR A 182 6.62 -3.27 -1.21
C TYR A 182 5.96 -1.93 -1.57
N LYS A 183 5.74 -1.07 -0.56
CA LYS A 183 5.08 0.25 -0.67
C LYS A 183 5.57 1.09 -1.84
N SER A 184 6.90 1.18 -2.01
CA SER A 184 7.55 1.94 -3.09
C SER A 184 7.20 1.46 -4.51
N TYR A 185 6.68 0.25 -4.65
CA TYR A 185 6.33 -0.36 -5.93
C TYR A 185 4.84 -0.33 -6.22
N LEU A 186 4.02 0.17 -5.29
CA LEU A 186 2.60 0.34 -5.50
C LEU A 186 2.38 1.27 -6.70
N TYR A 187 1.75 0.73 -7.75
CA TYR A 187 1.52 1.42 -9.03
C TYR A 187 2.79 1.90 -9.76
N SER A 188 3.95 1.32 -9.46
CA SER A 188 5.23 1.71 -10.10
C SER A 188 5.23 1.61 -11.63
N ASP A 189 4.42 0.71 -12.19
CA ASP A 189 4.25 0.55 -13.62
C ASP A 189 3.11 1.41 -14.21
N ALA A 190 2.41 2.20 -13.38
CA ALA A 190 1.31 3.07 -13.77
C ALA A 190 1.37 4.42 -13.01
N PRO A 191 2.32 5.31 -13.37
CA PRO A 191 2.52 6.59 -12.67
C PRO A 191 1.26 7.45 -12.61
N ASP A 192 0.43 7.45 -13.66
CA ASP A 192 -0.84 8.19 -13.69
C ASP A 192 -1.82 7.73 -12.59
N LEU A 193 -1.83 6.42 -12.25
CA LEU A 193 -2.67 5.90 -11.15
C LEU A 193 -2.13 6.34 -9.79
N LEU A 194 -0.80 6.38 -9.63
CA LEU A 194 -0.16 6.87 -8.42
C LEU A 194 -0.43 8.36 -8.20
N GLU A 195 -0.35 9.16 -9.27
CA GLU A 195 -0.64 10.59 -9.24
C GLU A 195 -2.11 10.86 -8.88
N GLU A 196 -3.08 10.17 -9.50
CA GLU A 196 -4.49 10.31 -9.13
C GLU A 196 -4.76 9.85 -7.69
N ALA A 197 -4.07 8.80 -7.24
CA ALA A 197 -4.16 8.36 -5.85
C ALA A 197 -3.72 9.48 -4.88
N TRP A 198 -2.60 10.16 -5.17
CA TRP A 198 -2.15 11.31 -4.38
C TRP A 198 -3.11 12.51 -4.46
N HIS A 199 -3.58 12.87 -5.65
CA HIS A 199 -4.55 13.95 -5.81
C HIS A 199 -5.85 13.69 -5.07
N SER A 200 -6.28 12.43 -4.95
CA SER A 200 -7.46 12.09 -4.17
C SER A 200 -7.30 12.36 -2.67
N VAL A 201 -6.08 12.26 -2.12
CA VAL A 201 -5.77 12.57 -0.72
C VAL A 201 -5.83 14.08 -0.49
N GLU A 202 -5.23 14.86 -1.39
CA GLU A 202 -5.28 16.32 -1.36
C GLU A 202 -6.73 16.83 -1.46
N ARG A 203 -7.49 16.28 -2.41
CA ARG A 203 -8.92 16.57 -2.58
C ARG A 203 -9.72 16.24 -1.33
N TYR A 204 -9.48 15.07 -0.71
CA TYR A 204 -10.14 14.69 0.53
C TYR A 204 -9.86 15.69 1.65
N HIS A 205 -8.59 16.08 1.83
CA HIS A 205 -8.21 17.07 2.84
C HIS A 205 -8.92 18.39 2.62
N GLN A 206 -8.96 18.91 1.39
CA GLN A 206 -9.67 20.16 1.10
C GLN A 206 -11.18 20.02 1.35
N GLU A 207 -11.80 18.94 0.90
CA GLU A 207 -13.22 18.66 1.15
C GLU A 207 -13.51 18.60 2.67
N PHE A 208 -12.61 17.99 3.44
CA PHE A 208 -12.71 17.90 4.89
C PHE A 208 -12.64 19.28 5.54
N VAL A 209 -11.63 20.10 5.19
CA VAL A 209 -11.47 21.46 5.70
C VAL A 209 -12.68 22.33 5.34
N ASP A 210 -13.19 22.23 4.12
CA ASP A 210 -14.38 22.98 3.68
C ASP A 210 -15.64 22.62 4.51
N PHE A 211 -15.79 21.35 4.89
CA PHE A 211 -16.95 20.88 5.63
C PHE A 211 -16.84 21.13 7.14
N PHE A 212 -15.67 20.87 7.72
CA PHE A 212 -15.44 20.96 9.16
C PHE A 212 -14.89 22.31 9.62
N GLY A 213 -14.40 23.15 8.71
CA GLY A 213 -13.79 24.45 8.96
C GLY A 213 -12.37 24.39 9.53
N SER A 214 -11.78 23.19 9.66
CA SER A 214 -10.47 22.95 10.24
C SER A 214 -9.93 21.61 9.75
N ASP A 215 -8.61 21.47 9.66
CA ASP A 215 -7.90 20.22 9.39
C ASP A 215 -7.78 19.32 10.64
N GLN A 216 -8.03 19.90 11.82
CA GLN A 216 -8.13 19.23 13.10
C GLN A 216 -9.54 19.42 13.72
N ILE A 217 -10.21 18.33 14.04
CA ILE A 217 -11.45 18.33 14.83
C ILE A 217 -11.37 17.35 15.97
N THR A 218 -12.11 17.60 17.05
CA THR A 218 -12.20 16.67 18.18
C THR A 218 -13.64 16.59 18.67
N MET A 219 -14.19 15.39 18.74
CA MET A 219 -15.57 15.15 19.21
C MET A 219 -15.78 13.70 19.67
N PRO A 220 -16.89 13.39 20.37
CA PRO A 220 -17.23 12.02 20.71
C PRO A 220 -17.38 11.13 19.47
N GLY A 221 -16.96 9.87 19.57
CA GLY A 221 -16.93 8.92 18.46
C GLY A 221 -18.28 8.73 17.77
N TYR A 222 -19.37 8.73 18.54
CA TYR A 222 -20.72 8.59 17.98
C TYR A 222 -21.13 9.81 17.14
N GLN A 223 -20.73 11.02 17.57
CA GLN A 223 -20.99 12.25 16.81
C GLN A 223 -20.13 12.29 15.56
N LEU A 224 -18.86 11.89 15.69
CA LEU A 224 -17.92 11.81 14.57
C LEU A 224 -18.45 10.88 13.48
N ASN A 225 -18.93 9.69 13.85
CA ASN A 225 -19.50 8.74 12.90
C ASN A 225 -20.71 9.33 12.13
N LYS A 226 -21.59 10.07 12.82
CA LYS A 226 -22.71 10.76 12.18
C LYS A 226 -22.22 11.85 11.23
N LYS A 227 -21.25 12.66 11.65
CA LYS A 227 -20.67 13.74 10.84
C LYS A 227 -19.92 13.22 9.62
N PHE A 228 -19.24 12.08 9.72
CA PHE A 228 -18.61 11.42 8.58
C PHE A 228 -19.64 10.93 7.57
N ALA A 229 -20.80 10.43 8.01
CA ALA A 229 -21.88 10.07 7.09
C ALA A 229 -22.42 11.30 6.33
N GLU A 230 -22.67 12.41 7.04
CA GLU A 230 -23.09 13.69 6.44
C GLU A 230 -22.05 14.21 5.44
N PHE A 231 -20.78 14.18 5.81
CA PHE A 231 -19.65 14.57 4.96
C PHE A 231 -19.58 13.72 3.68
N GLN A 232 -19.69 12.39 3.81
CA GLN A 232 -19.69 11.48 2.67
C GLN A 232 -20.87 11.72 1.72
N GLU A 233 -22.08 11.93 2.26
CA GLU A 233 -23.24 12.23 1.42
C GLU A 233 -23.02 13.52 0.61
N LEU A 234 -22.50 14.57 1.23
CA LEU A 234 -22.22 15.85 0.58
C LEU A 234 -21.13 15.72 -0.49
N THR A 235 -20.04 15.02 -0.21
CA THR A 235 -18.97 14.78 -1.19
C THR A 235 -19.44 13.94 -2.36
N THR A 236 -20.24 12.89 -2.12
CA THR A 236 -20.86 12.10 -3.20
C THR A 236 -21.76 12.96 -4.09
N LYS A 237 -22.62 13.81 -3.52
CA LYS A 237 -23.47 14.73 -4.30
C LYS A 237 -22.64 15.70 -5.15
N LYS A 238 -21.59 16.30 -4.59
CA LYS A 238 -20.67 17.18 -5.33
C LYS A 238 -20.04 16.46 -6.53
N ARG A 239 -19.64 15.19 -6.37
CA ARG A 239 -19.05 14.38 -7.46
C ARG A 239 -20.05 14.07 -8.56
N LEU A 240 -21.27 13.70 -8.21
CA LEU A 240 -22.35 13.46 -9.18
C LEU A 240 -22.66 14.74 -9.97
N ALA A 241 -22.77 15.88 -9.29
CA ALA A 241 -22.96 17.19 -9.93
C ALA A 241 -21.82 17.53 -10.90
N ALA A 242 -20.56 17.31 -10.49
CA ALA A 242 -19.39 17.53 -11.33
C ALA A 242 -19.35 16.58 -12.54
N ALA A 243 -19.94 15.39 -12.44
CA ALA A 243 -20.12 14.44 -13.54
C ALA A 243 -21.32 14.79 -14.46
N GLY A 244 -22.00 15.92 -14.22
CA GLY A 244 -23.15 16.37 -15.02
C GLY A 244 -24.45 15.65 -14.68
N ILE A 245 -24.52 14.97 -13.53
CA ILE A 245 -25.72 14.32 -13.02
C ILE A 245 -26.48 15.33 -12.14
N ASP A 246 -27.78 15.45 -12.39
CA ASP A 246 -28.67 16.39 -11.69
C ASP A 246 -28.64 16.18 -10.17
N ASP A 247 -28.19 17.20 -9.45
CA ASP A 247 -28.01 17.19 -8.00
C ASP A 247 -29.31 17.43 -7.21
N SER A 248 -30.40 17.76 -7.92
CA SER A 248 -31.74 17.93 -7.36
C SER A 248 -32.53 16.62 -7.23
N LYS A 249 -32.06 15.54 -7.87
CA LYS A 249 -32.72 14.23 -7.88
C LYS A 249 -32.21 13.31 -6.78
N SER A 250 -33.08 12.44 -6.26
CA SER A 250 -32.66 11.40 -5.33
C SER A 250 -31.82 10.32 -6.05
N LEU A 251 -30.98 9.59 -5.32
CA LEU A 251 -30.13 8.53 -5.90
C LEU A 251 -30.99 7.42 -6.56
N GLU A 252 -32.21 7.22 -6.08
CA GLU A 252 -33.20 6.29 -6.64
C GLU A 252 -33.75 6.79 -7.98
N GLU A 253 -33.98 8.10 -8.14
CA GLU A 253 -34.43 8.72 -9.39
C GLU A 253 -33.35 8.66 -10.46
N ILE A 254 -32.08 8.88 -10.08
CA ILE A 254 -30.92 8.81 -10.97
C ILE A 254 -30.71 7.37 -11.49
N ALA A 255 -30.89 6.35 -10.64
CA ALA A 255 -30.76 4.95 -11.03
C ALA A 255 -31.85 4.51 -12.04
N ALA A 256 -33.09 4.98 -11.82
CA ALA A 256 -34.21 4.70 -12.72
C ALA A 256 -34.01 5.33 -14.12
N GLU A 257 -33.47 6.56 -14.19
CA GLU A 257 -33.20 7.24 -15.46
C GLU A 257 -32.04 6.62 -16.25
N ALA A 258 -31.09 5.98 -15.57
CA ALA A 258 -29.98 5.27 -16.19
C ALA A 258 -30.34 3.85 -16.70
N GLY A 259 -31.61 3.44 -16.57
CA GLY A 259 -32.09 2.13 -17.03
C GLY A 259 -31.70 0.98 -16.11
N ILE A 260 -31.29 1.25 -14.87
CA ILE A 260 -31.02 0.23 -13.86
C ILE A 260 -32.37 -0.20 -13.29
N SER A 261 -32.68 -1.50 -13.42
CA SER A 261 -33.99 -2.01 -13.02
C SER A 261 -34.16 -2.02 -11.50
N GLU A 262 -35.40 -1.89 -11.03
CA GLU A 262 -35.72 -1.95 -9.59
C GLU A 262 -35.29 -3.29 -8.95
N GLU A 263 -35.18 -4.35 -9.76
CA GLU A 263 -34.66 -5.65 -9.32
C GLU A 263 -33.13 -5.67 -9.19
N GLU A 264 -32.39 -4.98 -10.06
CA GLU A 264 -30.93 -4.80 -9.93
C GLU A 264 -30.58 -3.92 -8.72
N ILE A 265 -31.36 -2.86 -8.48
CA ILE A 265 -31.24 -2.02 -7.27
C ILE A 265 -31.52 -2.85 -6.00
N LYS A 266 -32.55 -3.71 -6.02
CA LYS A 266 -32.87 -4.61 -4.89
C LYS A 266 -31.86 -5.72 -4.71
N ALA A 267 -31.26 -6.25 -5.78
CA ALA A 267 -30.22 -7.28 -5.71
C ALA A 267 -28.93 -6.72 -5.09
N ALA A 268 -28.50 -5.53 -5.55
CA ALA A 268 -27.40 -4.75 -4.99
C ALA A 268 -27.63 -4.42 -3.49
N ALA A 269 -28.80 -3.87 -3.16
CA ALA A 269 -29.16 -3.55 -1.77
C ALA A 269 -29.22 -4.77 -0.83
N LYS A 270 -29.51 -5.96 -1.36
CA LYS A 270 -29.67 -7.21 -0.60
C LYS A 270 -28.36 -7.99 -0.43
N GLU A 271 -27.39 -7.82 -1.33
CA GLU A 271 -26.06 -8.43 -1.19
C GLU A 271 -25.11 -7.60 -0.32
N ALA A 272 -25.21 -6.27 -0.34
CA ALA A 272 -24.26 -5.38 0.33
C ALA A 272 -24.73 -4.82 1.69
N GLY A 273 -26.00 -5.01 2.07
CA GLY A 273 -26.51 -4.43 3.32
C GLY A 273 -26.50 -2.90 3.28
N ALA A 274 -27.31 -2.35 2.36
CA ALA A 274 -27.66 -0.95 2.21
C ALA A 274 -26.49 0.06 2.13
N ASP A 275 -26.19 0.53 0.92
CA ASP A 275 -26.15 1.97 0.66
C ASP A 275 -26.26 2.30 -0.84
N SER A 276 -26.87 3.44 -1.13
CA SER A 276 -27.11 4.06 -2.43
C SER A 276 -25.83 4.46 -3.22
N LYS A 277 -24.65 3.99 -2.81
CA LYS A 277 -23.32 4.36 -3.32
C LYS A 277 -22.78 3.46 -4.42
N GLU A 278 -23.23 2.20 -4.51
CA GLU A 278 -22.86 1.31 -5.64
C GLU A 278 -23.35 1.88 -6.98
N ILE A 279 -24.47 2.61 -6.95
CA ILE A 279 -25.00 3.35 -8.09
C ILE A 279 -24.00 4.43 -8.54
N SER A 280 -23.37 5.16 -7.61
CA SER A 280 -22.36 6.19 -7.90
C SER A 280 -21.09 5.60 -8.55
N GLN A 281 -20.65 4.43 -8.10
CA GLN A 281 -19.48 3.72 -8.62
C GLN A 281 -19.67 3.27 -10.08
N MET A 282 -20.90 2.94 -10.49
CA MET A 282 -21.23 2.65 -11.89
C MET A 282 -21.15 3.89 -12.80
N PHE A 283 -21.32 5.10 -12.25
CA PHE A 283 -21.19 6.35 -13.00
C PHE A 283 -19.74 6.84 -13.10
N ASP A 284 -18.92 6.64 -12.06
CA ASP A 284 -17.46 6.89 -12.13
C ASP A 284 -16.81 6.01 -13.22
N GLY A 285 -17.30 4.78 -13.42
CA GLY A 285 -16.84 3.87 -14.47
C GLY A 285 -17.19 4.29 -15.92
N LYS A 286 -18.09 5.27 -16.11
CA LYS A 286 -18.33 5.91 -17.43
C LYS A 286 -17.42 7.14 -17.65
N GLY A 287 -16.79 7.65 -16.60
CA GLY A 287 -15.73 8.63 -16.68
C GLY A 287 -14.38 8.00 -17.02
N LYS A 288 -13.42 8.81 -17.46
CA LYS A 288 -12.03 8.36 -17.68
C LYS A 288 -11.34 7.87 -16.38
N ASN A 289 -11.95 8.04 -15.21
CA ASN A 289 -11.36 7.71 -13.93
C ASN A 289 -11.62 6.25 -13.52
N LYS A 290 -10.55 5.44 -13.56
CA LYS A 290 -10.53 4.03 -13.12
C LYS A 290 -10.34 3.85 -11.61
N MET A 291 -10.37 4.93 -10.83
CA MET A 291 -9.99 4.98 -9.42
C MET A 291 -11.20 5.33 -8.54
N VAL A 292 -11.31 4.69 -7.38
CA VAL A 292 -12.41 4.86 -6.42
C VAL A 292 -11.85 5.16 -5.05
N MET A 293 -12.47 6.11 -4.35
CA MET A 293 -12.13 6.38 -2.96
C MET A 293 -12.72 5.30 -2.03
N PRO A 294 -11.90 4.68 -1.18
CA PRO A 294 -12.39 3.69 -0.23
C PRO A 294 -13.36 4.31 0.77
N LYS A 295 -14.28 3.51 1.29
CA LYS A 295 -15.22 3.95 2.31
C LYS A 295 -14.48 4.25 3.61
N VAL A 296 -14.52 5.51 4.05
CA VAL A 296 -13.96 5.91 5.34
C VAL A 296 -14.99 5.62 6.43
N GLU A 297 -14.97 4.43 7.01
CA GLU A 297 -15.77 4.14 8.21
C GLU A 297 -14.94 4.26 9.47
N LEU A 298 -15.55 4.84 10.50
CA LEU A 298 -14.94 4.88 11.82
C LEU A 298 -14.93 3.44 12.39
N PRO A 299 -13.78 2.87 12.80
CA PRO A 299 -13.73 1.57 13.45
C PRO A 299 -14.66 1.46 14.67
N GLU A 300 -15.20 0.27 14.95
CA GLU A 300 -16.19 0.05 16.04
C GLU A 300 -15.69 0.49 17.42
N ASN A 301 -14.39 0.32 17.70
CA ASN A 301 -13.77 0.80 18.94
C ASN A 301 -13.78 2.33 19.03
N LEU A 302 -13.64 3.03 17.90
CA LEU A 302 -13.65 4.48 17.83
C LEU A 302 -15.08 5.05 17.82
N LYS A 303 -16.07 4.34 17.26
CA LYS A 303 -17.49 4.75 17.33
C LYS A 303 -17.99 4.96 18.76
N LYS A 304 -17.43 4.21 19.72
CA LYS A 304 -17.80 4.26 21.15
C LYS A 304 -16.79 5.04 22.00
N ALA A 305 -15.74 5.58 21.40
CA ALA A 305 -14.76 6.36 22.14
C ALA A 305 -15.41 7.65 22.66
N GLU A 306 -15.08 8.01 23.90
CA GLU A 306 -15.54 9.25 24.54
C GLU A 306 -15.15 10.48 23.72
N GLN A 307 -13.99 10.41 23.07
CA GLN A 307 -13.45 11.45 22.24
C GLN A 307 -12.52 10.85 21.18
N VAL A 308 -12.53 11.42 19.98
CA VAL A 308 -11.58 11.12 18.90
C VAL A 308 -11.16 12.44 18.29
N THR A 309 -9.85 12.65 18.19
CA THR A 309 -9.29 13.73 17.36
C THR A 309 -9.05 13.19 15.96
N VAL A 310 -9.51 13.94 14.96
CA VAL A 310 -9.20 13.67 13.55
C VAL A 310 -8.27 14.76 13.08
N LEU A 311 -7.14 14.35 12.51
CA LEU A 311 -6.23 15.22 11.77
C LEU A 311 -6.28 14.84 10.30
N THR A 312 -6.22 15.82 9.41
CA THR A 312 -6.10 15.60 7.97
C THR A 312 -4.94 16.40 7.39
N HIS A 313 -4.24 15.83 6.43
CA HIS A 313 -3.14 16.49 5.73
C HIS A 313 -3.12 16.04 4.26
N PRO A 314 -2.79 16.92 3.29
CA PRO A 314 -2.83 16.58 1.86
C PRO A 314 -1.84 15.47 1.45
N ARG A 315 -0.86 15.16 2.30
CA ARG A 315 0.14 14.09 2.08
C ARG A 315 0.16 13.00 3.15
N TRP A 316 -0.17 13.31 4.40
CA TRP A 316 -0.17 12.31 5.48
C TRP A 316 -1.51 11.60 5.62
N GLY A 317 -2.53 12.09 4.90
CA GLY A 317 -3.86 11.52 4.89
C GLY A 317 -4.64 11.87 6.15
N GLN A 318 -5.44 10.92 6.63
CA GLN A 318 -6.26 11.07 7.82
C GLN A 318 -5.69 10.25 8.97
N MET A 319 -5.61 10.85 10.16
CA MET A 319 -5.27 10.17 11.40
C MET A 319 -6.44 10.26 12.38
N LEU A 320 -6.77 9.14 13.00
CA LEU A 320 -7.85 9.02 13.99
C LEU A 320 -7.25 8.70 15.36
N LEU A 321 -7.20 9.69 16.24
CA LEU A 321 -6.42 9.67 17.47
C LEU A 321 -7.35 9.73 18.70
N PRO A 322 -7.73 8.57 19.29
CA PRO A 322 -8.66 8.52 20.44
C PRO A 322 -8.08 9.07 21.75
N THR A 323 -6.76 9.25 21.82
CA THR A 323 -6.05 9.64 23.04
C THR A 323 -5.30 10.96 22.90
N TYR A 324 -5.49 11.69 21.79
CA TYR A 324 -4.71 12.89 21.49
C TYR A 324 -4.93 14.00 22.51
N THR A 325 -6.18 14.26 22.89
CA THR A 325 -6.51 15.23 23.94
C THR A 325 -5.84 14.86 25.26
N LYS A 326 -5.88 13.58 25.65
CA LYS A 326 -5.24 13.09 26.89
C LYS A 326 -3.72 13.28 26.84
N PHE A 327 -3.12 13.13 25.66
CA PHE A 327 -1.70 13.38 25.46
C PHE A 327 -1.38 14.87 25.62
N LYS A 328 -2.18 15.76 25.02
CA LYS A 328 -2.03 17.21 25.18
C LYS A 328 -2.21 17.66 26.62
N GLU A 329 -3.26 17.19 27.30
CA GLU A 329 -3.51 17.45 28.72
C GLU A 329 -2.33 17.00 29.60
N MET A 330 -1.69 15.86 29.26
CA MET A 330 -0.48 15.39 29.95
C MET A 330 0.70 16.33 29.73
N LEU A 331 0.88 16.88 28.52
CA LEU A 331 1.93 17.87 28.24
C LEU A 331 1.67 19.21 28.91
N GLU A 332 0.41 19.58 29.12
CA GLU A 332 -0.01 20.82 29.78
C GLU A 332 0.06 20.76 31.31
N ALA A 333 0.09 19.57 31.89
CA ALA A 333 0.15 19.38 33.33
C ALA A 333 1.47 19.92 33.93
N GLU A 334 1.38 20.55 35.11
CA GLU A 334 2.58 21.04 35.84
C GLU A 334 3.56 19.90 36.15
N ASP A 335 3.01 18.73 36.53
CA ASP A 335 3.73 17.48 36.70
C ASP A 335 3.06 16.37 35.88
N TRP A 336 3.62 16.10 34.70
CA TRP A 336 3.14 15.05 33.81
C TRP A 336 3.20 13.65 34.44
N GLN A 337 4.08 13.42 35.42
CA GLN A 337 4.21 12.12 36.10
C GLN A 337 3.02 11.84 37.04
N SER A 338 2.32 12.89 37.46
CA SER A 338 1.09 12.77 38.24
C SER A 338 -0.09 12.27 37.41
N VAL A 339 -0.01 12.36 36.08
CA VAL A 339 -1.07 11.91 35.16
C VAL A 339 -1.08 10.37 35.11
N PRO A 340 -2.22 9.73 35.43
CA PRO A 340 -2.29 8.28 35.46
C PRO A 340 -1.91 7.63 34.12
N ASN A 341 -0.98 6.67 34.16
CA ASN A 341 -0.46 5.93 33.00
C ASN A 341 0.28 6.79 31.95
N ALA A 342 0.84 7.95 32.32
CA ALA A 342 1.54 8.83 31.39
C ALA A 342 2.71 8.14 30.64
N ASP A 343 3.60 7.42 31.33
CA ASP A 343 4.71 6.68 30.69
C ASP A 343 4.18 5.68 29.63
N LYS A 344 3.15 4.91 29.98
CA LYS A 344 2.52 3.96 29.06
C LYS A 344 1.89 4.65 27.85
N LEU A 345 1.29 5.82 28.06
CA LEU A 345 0.72 6.62 26.98
C LEU A 345 1.80 7.09 26.00
N VAL A 346 2.94 7.58 26.50
CA VAL A 346 4.09 8.00 25.67
C VAL A 346 4.67 6.82 24.89
N ARG A 347 4.88 5.68 25.53
CA ARG A 347 5.36 4.47 24.84
C ARG A 347 4.40 4.01 23.75
N ASN A 348 3.10 4.02 24.03
CA ASN A 348 2.10 3.71 23.01
C ASN A 348 2.15 4.69 21.84
N TYR A 349 2.41 5.98 22.07
CA TYR A 349 2.57 6.96 20.97
C TYR A 349 3.81 6.70 20.11
N LEU A 350 4.89 6.23 20.74
CA LEU A 350 6.11 5.84 20.03
C LEU A 350 5.91 4.55 19.23
N GLU A 351 5.16 3.58 19.75
CA GLU A 351 4.98 2.27 19.12
C GLU A 351 3.83 2.20 18.10
N ASP A 352 2.77 2.98 18.28
CA ASP A 352 1.58 2.93 17.41
C ASP A 352 1.87 3.55 16.04
N ALA A 353 1.74 2.74 14.99
CA ALA A 353 1.95 3.16 13.60
C ALA A 353 0.92 4.18 13.10
N ALA A 354 -0.27 4.26 13.71
CA ALA A 354 -1.26 5.29 13.39
C ALA A 354 -0.80 6.70 13.81
N ILE A 355 0.18 6.78 14.72
CA ILE A 355 0.77 8.03 15.22
C ILE A 355 2.07 8.26 14.44
N ASN A 356 1.92 8.79 13.23
CA ASN A 356 3.01 9.03 12.29
C ASN A 356 3.84 10.29 12.63
N ALA A 357 4.89 10.55 11.85
CA ALA A 357 5.81 11.67 12.07
C ALA A 357 5.10 13.03 12.10
N PHE A 358 4.09 13.24 11.26
CA PHE A 358 3.30 14.48 11.25
C PHE A 358 2.65 14.78 12.60
N VAL A 359 2.11 13.78 13.29
CA VAL A 359 1.51 13.96 14.63
C VAL A 359 2.58 14.41 15.63
N TRP A 360 3.76 13.80 15.58
CA TRP A 360 4.89 14.13 16.45
C TRP A 360 5.46 15.52 16.18
N HIS A 361 5.63 15.90 14.91
CA HIS A 361 6.06 17.25 14.54
C HIS A 361 5.04 18.31 14.98
N GLY A 362 3.74 18.02 14.87
CA GLY A 362 2.69 18.90 15.40
C GLY A 362 2.79 19.09 16.92
N LEU A 363 2.95 17.99 17.67
CA LEU A 363 3.14 18.04 19.12
C LEU A 363 4.42 18.78 19.52
N ALA A 364 5.52 18.59 18.79
CA ALA A 364 6.79 19.26 19.04
C ALA A 364 6.73 20.76 18.74
N ALA A 365 5.98 21.16 17.72
CA ALA A 365 5.76 22.58 17.41
C ALA A 365 4.89 23.28 18.47
N GLU A 366 3.88 22.59 19.00
CA GLU A 366 2.96 23.15 19.99
C GLU A 366 3.51 23.11 21.42
N TYR A 367 4.26 22.06 21.79
CA TYR A 367 4.76 21.80 23.15
C TYR A 367 6.24 21.41 23.17
N PRO A 368 7.17 22.20 22.61
CA PRO A 368 8.56 21.79 22.41
C PRO A 368 9.26 21.42 23.73
N SER A 369 9.18 22.28 24.74
CA SER A 369 9.87 22.06 26.02
C SER A 369 9.24 20.98 26.89
N GLN A 370 7.91 20.84 26.85
CA GLN A 370 7.19 19.83 27.63
C GLN A 370 7.43 18.44 27.03
N LEU A 371 7.32 18.33 25.70
CA LEU A 371 7.56 17.08 24.99
C LEU A 371 9.01 16.61 25.16
N GLU A 372 9.99 17.52 25.06
CA GLU A 372 11.40 17.21 25.31
C GLU A 372 11.60 16.60 26.71
N LYS A 373 11.09 17.24 27.76
CA LYS A 373 11.21 16.76 29.15
C LYS A 373 10.58 15.38 29.35
N VAL A 374 9.39 15.17 28.76
CA VAL A 374 8.69 13.88 28.83
C VAL A 374 9.52 12.79 28.15
N LEU A 375 10.04 13.05 26.95
CA LEU A 375 10.87 12.09 26.21
C LEU A 375 12.20 11.81 26.92
N GLN A 376 12.89 12.84 27.42
CA GLN A 376 14.12 12.69 28.21
C GLN A 376 13.91 11.72 29.38
N ALA A 377 12.79 11.86 30.10
CA ALA A 377 12.48 11.04 31.26
C ALA A 377 12.01 9.62 30.88
N VAL A 378 11.06 9.47 29.95
CA VAL A 378 10.51 8.16 29.54
C VAL A 378 11.58 7.28 28.85
N LEU A 379 12.47 7.89 28.08
CA LEU A 379 13.53 7.19 27.35
C LEU A 379 14.85 7.09 28.14
N ASN A 380 14.95 7.71 29.31
CA ASN A 380 16.19 7.87 30.08
C ASN A 380 17.33 8.50 29.24
N ARG A 381 17.01 9.53 28.45
CA ARG A 381 17.96 10.26 27.58
C ARG A 381 18.05 11.72 28.03
N PRO A 382 18.81 12.07 29.09
CA PRO A 382 18.81 13.43 29.66
C PRO A 382 19.35 14.51 28.72
N ASN A 383 20.10 14.12 27.69
CA ASN A 383 20.66 15.04 26.69
C ASN A 383 19.81 15.10 25.41
N PHE A 384 18.66 14.40 25.36
CA PHE A 384 17.78 14.41 24.19
C PHE A 384 17.28 15.84 23.94
N ASN A 385 17.43 16.29 22.71
CA ASN A 385 16.98 17.59 22.26
C ASN A 385 15.93 17.45 21.16
N ILE A 386 14.74 18.00 21.38
CA ILE A 386 13.60 17.79 20.47
C ILE A 386 13.86 18.32 19.06
N GLU A 387 14.63 19.39 18.91
CA GLU A 387 14.91 20.00 17.60
C GLU A 387 15.89 19.17 16.76
N ASN A 388 16.83 18.47 17.39
CA ASN A 388 17.91 17.75 16.70
C ASN A 388 17.71 16.22 16.67
N ASP A 389 17.03 15.66 17.67
CA ASP A 389 16.99 14.21 17.89
C ASP A 389 15.62 13.58 17.57
N LEU A 390 14.58 14.38 17.33
CA LEU A 390 13.21 13.85 17.13
C LEU A 390 13.15 12.92 15.91
N ASP A 391 13.65 13.34 14.76
CA ASP A 391 13.57 12.53 13.53
C ASP A 391 14.31 11.19 13.68
N ALA A 392 15.51 11.20 14.29
CA ALA A 392 16.26 9.99 14.58
C ALA A 392 15.51 9.06 15.56
N LEU A 393 14.79 9.62 16.54
CA LEU A 393 13.92 8.87 17.43
C LEU A 393 12.72 8.26 16.68
N LEU A 394 12.09 9.01 15.77
CA LEU A 394 10.97 8.52 14.98
C LEU A 394 11.40 7.34 14.10
N GLU A 395 12.58 7.43 13.47
CA GLU A 395 13.17 6.32 12.70
C GLU A 395 13.47 5.09 13.57
N GLU A 396 13.99 5.27 14.79
CA GLU A 396 14.23 4.18 15.76
C GLU A 396 12.95 3.39 16.06
N TYR A 397 11.81 4.08 16.07
CA TYR A 397 10.48 3.50 16.30
C TYR A 397 9.73 3.15 15.00
N ASN A 398 10.44 3.01 13.87
CA ASN A 398 9.89 2.63 12.56
C ASN A 398 8.80 3.57 12.05
N LYS A 399 8.89 4.86 12.35
CA LYS A 399 7.99 5.89 11.80
C LYS A 399 8.65 6.54 10.59
N PRO A 400 8.10 6.36 9.37
CA PRO A 400 8.60 7.04 8.19
C PRO A 400 8.59 8.56 8.39
N LEU A 401 9.67 9.23 7.99
CA LEU A 401 9.77 10.69 7.99
C LEU A 401 9.13 11.31 6.74
N GLU A 402 9.00 10.52 5.68
CA GLU A 402 8.31 10.91 4.45
C GLU A 402 6.90 10.29 4.40
N PRO A 403 5.92 11.01 3.81
CA PRO A 403 4.57 10.49 3.67
C PRO A 403 4.51 9.34 2.66
N GLU A 404 3.93 8.23 3.09
CA GLU A 404 3.54 7.11 2.23
C GLU A 404 2.08 7.27 1.78
N LEU A 405 1.70 6.58 0.69
CA LEU A 405 0.33 6.67 0.16
C LEU A 405 -0.70 6.25 1.22
N PRO A 406 -1.54 7.18 1.74
CA PRO A 406 -2.44 6.89 2.85
C PRO A 406 -3.57 5.92 2.49
N GLU A 407 -4.16 5.28 3.50
CA GLU A 407 -5.32 4.38 3.33
C GLU A 407 -6.55 5.05 2.71
N ILE A 408 -6.69 6.36 2.87
CA ILE A 408 -7.80 7.13 2.28
C ILE A 408 -7.61 7.44 0.78
N ALA A 409 -6.43 7.15 0.23
CA ALA A 409 -6.16 7.36 -1.19
C ALA A 409 -7.07 6.47 -2.04
N SER A 410 -7.46 6.99 -3.20
CA SER A 410 -8.22 6.22 -4.17
C SER A 410 -7.41 5.01 -4.67
N VAL A 411 -8.14 3.95 -5.00
CA VAL A 411 -7.59 2.70 -5.50
C VAL A 411 -8.26 2.32 -6.82
N PRO A 412 -7.60 1.55 -7.70
CA PRO A 412 -8.23 1.04 -8.91
C PRO A 412 -9.53 0.28 -8.62
N MET A 413 -10.53 0.47 -9.48
CA MET A 413 -11.87 -0.10 -9.32
C MET A 413 -11.84 -1.62 -9.12
N HIS A 414 -10.99 -2.35 -9.86
CA HIS A 414 -10.91 -3.81 -9.72
C HIS A 414 -10.34 -4.24 -8.37
N LEU A 415 -9.46 -3.43 -7.76
CA LEU A 415 -8.98 -3.67 -6.39
C LEU A 415 -10.09 -3.41 -5.38
N HIS A 416 -10.80 -2.29 -5.53
CA HIS A 416 -11.94 -1.96 -4.69
C HIS A 416 -12.97 -3.08 -4.66
N ASN A 417 -13.43 -3.52 -5.85
CA ASN A 417 -14.39 -4.61 -6.00
C ASN A 417 -13.88 -5.91 -5.36
N LEU A 418 -12.61 -6.25 -5.56
CA LEU A 418 -12.01 -7.44 -4.95
C LEU A 418 -12.08 -7.40 -3.41
N PHE A 419 -11.77 -6.25 -2.79
CA PHE A 419 -11.82 -6.10 -1.34
C PHE A 419 -13.25 -6.20 -0.80
N GLU A 420 -14.23 -5.57 -1.45
CA GLU A 420 -15.64 -5.67 -1.05
C GLU A 420 -16.15 -7.11 -1.14
N GLU A 421 -15.88 -7.79 -2.25
CA GLU A 421 -16.27 -9.19 -2.45
C GLU A 421 -15.58 -10.13 -1.44
N ALA A 422 -14.30 -9.88 -1.13
CA ALA A 422 -13.57 -10.65 -0.13
C ALA A 422 -14.20 -10.53 1.27
N VAL A 423 -14.59 -9.31 1.67
CA VAL A 423 -15.28 -9.07 2.94
C VAL A 423 -16.64 -9.77 2.95
N ALA A 424 -17.40 -9.68 1.86
CA ALA A 424 -18.69 -10.35 1.72
C ALA A 424 -18.58 -11.87 1.85
N GLU A 425 -17.57 -12.49 1.22
CA GLU A 425 -17.32 -13.94 1.29
C GLU A 425 -16.94 -14.40 2.71
N VAL A 426 -16.10 -13.63 3.41
CA VAL A 426 -15.74 -13.90 4.82
C VAL A 426 -16.96 -13.79 5.73
N ASN A 427 -17.83 -12.80 5.51
CA ASN A 427 -19.06 -12.64 6.29
C ASN A 427 -20.09 -13.75 6.01
N LYS A 428 -20.24 -14.18 4.74
CA LYS A 428 -21.08 -15.32 4.32
C LYS A 428 -20.58 -16.65 4.92
N SER A 429 -19.27 -16.85 5.06
CA SER A 429 -18.72 -18.06 5.68
C SER A 429 -18.89 -18.10 7.20
N LYS A 430 -18.78 -16.96 7.89
CA LYS A 430 -19.06 -16.84 9.34
C LYS A 430 -20.53 -17.13 9.68
N SER A 431 -21.47 -16.73 8.83
CA SER A 431 -22.91 -16.98 9.06
C SER A 431 -23.30 -18.45 8.85
N LYS A 432 -22.61 -19.19 7.96
CA LYS A 432 -22.81 -20.64 7.79
C LYS A 432 -22.20 -21.52 8.90
N GLY A 433 -21.32 -20.97 9.76
CA GLY A 433 -20.68 -21.69 10.86
C GLY A 433 -21.54 -21.89 12.12
N LYS A 434 -22.71 -21.25 12.22
CA LYS A 434 -23.70 -21.46 13.29
C LYS A 434 -24.95 -22.15 12.76
N GLY A 435 -24.82 -23.40 12.31
CA GLY A 435 -25.95 -24.18 11.83
C GLY A 435 -25.68 -25.69 11.85
N GLN A 436 -26.35 -26.38 12.78
CA GLN A 436 -26.50 -27.84 12.93
C GLN A 436 -25.33 -28.63 13.55
N LYS A 437 -25.33 -28.66 14.89
CA LYS A 437 -25.01 -29.90 15.61
C LYS A 437 -25.92 -31.00 15.06
N LYS A 438 -25.35 -32.01 14.40
CA LYS A 438 -26.06 -33.26 14.06
C LYS A 438 -26.66 -33.82 15.35
N ALA A 439 -27.99 -33.82 15.43
CA ALA A 439 -28.72 -34.58 16.43
C ALA A 439 -28.36 -36.06 16.23
N GLY A 440 -27.70 -36.65 17.23
CA GLY A 440 -27.51 -38.09 17.29
C GLY A 440 -28.88 -38.77 17.30
N LYS A 441 -29.21 -39.47 16.22
CA LYS A 441 -30.30 -40.45 16.23
C LYS A 441 -29.71 -41.76 16.71
N GLY A 442 -29.92 -42.07 17.98
CA GLY A 442 -30.12 -43.46 18.38
C GLY A 442 -31.47 -43.94 17.85
N PHE A 443 -31.58 -45.20 17.47
CA PHE A 443 -32.27 -46.22 18.27
C PHE A 443 -32.29 -47.58 17.55
N LYS A 444 -32.14 -48.62 18.38
CA LYS A 444 -32.20 -50.08 18.17
C LYS A 444 -30.93 -50.79 17.70
#